data_AF-A0A972JHG0-F1
#
_entry.id   AF-A0A972JHG0-F1
#
_cell.length_a   1.000
_cell.length_b   1.000
_cell.length_c   1.000
_cell.angle_alpha   90.00
_cell.angle_beta   90.00
_cell.angle_gamma   90.00
#
_symmetry.space_group_name_H-M   'P 1'
#
loop_
_entity.id
_entity.type
_entity.pdbx_description
1 polymer ?
#
loop_
_entity_poly.entity_id
_entity_poly.type
_entity_poly.pdbx_seq_one_letter_code
_entity_poly.pdbx_strand_id
1 'polypeptide(L)'
;MRRLFLFIAFAFAVTASCQCKKLPVPDKAFLKSTENSNQVEIDYFTKYIGSASKLKVIRNSYGDTTKPCEMEQRFKNGIVYHETCSDSGSDVKITFPSYCKEEIVKFVDWFFLNEFSIWNKSKTTYSPIEDGDAGCYLEIKQDKSKHYFLEYYCGC
;
A
#
# COMPACT_ATOMS: atom_id res chain seq x y z
N MET A 1 -28.13 42.65 -43.77
CA MET A 1 -27.66 41.25 -43.90
C MET A 1 -26.86 40.90 -42.65
N ARG A 2 -27.45 40.11 -41.75
CA ARG A 2 -26.88 39.78 -40.43
C ARG A 2 -26.12 38.46 -40.55
N ARG A 3 -24.78 38.49 -40.56
CA ARG A 3 -23.94 37.28 -40.62
C ARG A 3 -23.88 36.65 -39.24
N LEU A 4 -24.51 35.50 -39.08
CA LEU A 4 -24.44 34.66 -37.89
C LEU A 4 -23.17 33.81 -37.99
N PHE A 5 -22.16 34.10 -37.18
CA PHE A 5 -20.98 33.23 -37.05
C PHE A 5 -21.31 32.11 -36.04
N LEU A 6 -21.44 30.89 -36.55
CA LEU A 6 -21.53 29.67 -35.75
C LEU A 6 -20.13 29.32 -35.24
N PHE A 7 -19.88 29.54 -33.94
CA PHE A 7 -18.71 28.99 -33.26
C PHE A 7 -19.01 27.54 -32.86
N ILE A 8 -18.45 26.59 -33.59
CA ILE A 8 -18.42 25.18 -33.18
C ILE A 8 -17.23 25.04 -32.22
N ALA A 9 -17.51 25.10 -30.91
CA ALA A 9 -16.54 24.76 -29.88
C ALA A 9 -16.44 23.22 -29.81
N PHE A 10 -15.37 22.68 -30.40
CA PHE A 10 -15.04 21.25 -30.31
C PHE A 10 -14.44 20.99 -28.92
N ALA A 11 -15.29 20.67 -27.94
CA ALA A 11 -14.85 20.25 -26.62
C ALA A 11 -14.27 18.82 -26.72
N PHE A 12 -12.95 18.72 -26.91
CA PHE A 12 -12.24 17.48 -26.61
C PHE A 12 -12.30 17.25 -25.10
N ALA A 13 -13.29 16.47 -24.66
CA ALA A 13 -13.24 15.83 -23.36
C ALA A 13 -12.08 14.82 -23.39
N VAL A 14 -10.88 15.28 -23.01
CA VAL A 14 -9.77 14.40 -22.69
C VAL A 14 -10.19 13.67 -21.42
N THR A 15 -10.87 12.53 -21.59
CA THR A 15 -10.98 11.54 -20.52
C THR A 15 -9.57 11.04 -20.29
N ALA A 16 -8.85 11.64 -19.36
CA ALA A 16 -7.64 11.07 -18.80
C ALA A 16 -8.06 9.70 -18.24
N SER A 17 -7.88 8.64 -19.03
CA SER A 17 -8.01 7.28 -18.52
C SER A 17 -6.94 7.15 -17.47
N CYS A 18 -7.32 7.25 -16.20
CA CYS A 18 -6.46 6.90 -15.09
C CYS A 18 -6.18 5.40 -15.24
N GLN A 19 -5.17 5.04 -16.03
CA GLN A 19 -4.83 3.65 -16.25
C GLN A 19 -4.24 3.13 -14.95
N CYS A 20 -5.00 2.24 -14.32
CA CYS A 20 -4.58 1.51 -13.14
C CYS A 20 -3.27 0.77 -13.41
N LYS A 21 -2.18 1.12 -12.74
CA LYS A 21 -0.95 0.32 -12.82
C LYS A 21 -1.18 -1.02 -12.15
N LYS A 22 -0.57 -2.08 -12.70
CA LYS A 22 -0.60 -3.42 -12.09
C LYS A 22 0.62 -3.64 -11.21
N LEU A 23 0.42 -4.32 -10.08
CA LEU A 23 1.53 -4.81 -9.27
C LEU A 23 2.13 -6.08 -9.91
N PRO A 24 3.46 -6.23 -9.92
CA PRO A 24 4.09 -7.48 -10.35
C PRO A 24 3.62 -8.67 -9.51
N VAL A 25 3.21 -9.76 -10.14
CA VAL A 25 2.75 -10.94 -9.38
C VAL A 25 3.96 -11.62 -8.72
N PRO A 26 3.99 -11.83 -7.39
CA PRO A 26 5.08 -12.52 -6.74
C PRO A 26 5.11 -13.99 -7.13
N ASP A 27 6.31 -14.51 -7.41
CA ASP A 27 6.52 -15.93 -7.67
C ASP A 27 6.37 -16.77 -6.39
N LYS A 28 6.07 -18.07 -6.54
CA LYS A 28 5.87 -18.98 -5.40
C LYS A 28 7.11 -19.13 -4.53
N ALA A 29 8.31 -19.04 -5.12
CA ALA A 29 9.55 -19.17 -4.37
C ALA A 29 9.76 -17.96 -3.45
N PHE A 30 9.42 -16.76 -3.92
CA PHE A 30 9.40 -15.54 -3.14
C PHE A 30 8.44 -15.65 -1.97
N LEU A 31 7.16 -15.98 -2.23
CA LEU A 31 6.14 -16.11 -1.19
C LEU A 31 6.58 -17.09 -0.09
N LYS A 32 7.15 -18.23 -0.48
CA LYS A 32 7.69 -19.22 0.46
C LYS A 32 8.89 -18.70 1.25
N SER A 33 9.78 -17.95 0.62
CA SER A 33 10.98 -17.41 1.28
C SER A 33 10.67 -16.31 2.29
N THR A 34 9.52 -15.65 2.16
CA THR A 34 9.13 -14.49 2.98
C THR A 34 8.01 -14.77 3.97
N GLU A 35 7.57 -16.04 4.10
CA GLU A 35 6.45 -16.43 4.98
C GLU A 35 6.63 -15.99 6.44
N ASN A 36 7.88 -15.87 6.91
CA ASN A 36 8.23 -15.42 8.26
C ASN A 36 9.04 -14.10 8.27
N SER A 37 9.02 -13.33 7.17
CA SER A 37 9.72 -12.05 7.11
C SER A 37 8.89 -10.95 7.75
N ASN A 38 9.48 -10.21 8.68
CA ASN A 38 8.88 -9.01 9.27
C ASN A 38 8.99 -7.78 8.34
N GLN A 39 9.56 -7.94 7.13
CA GLN A 39 9.76 -6.86 6.16
C GLN A 39 9.37 -7.29 4.73
N VAL A 40 8.41 -8.21 4.62
CA VAL A 40 8.00 -8.83 3.34
C VAL A 40 7.62 -7.81 2.27
N GLU A 41 7.04 -6.67 2.66
CA GLU A 41 6.62 -5.58 1.80
C GLU A 41 7.82 -4.87 1.19
N ILE A 42 8.83 -4.54 2.02
CA ILE A 42 10.08 -3.94 1.56
C ILE A 42 10.82 -4.92 0.63
N ASP A 43 10.90 -6.19 1.01
CA ASP A 43 11.53 -7.25 0.21
C ASP A 43 10.87 -7.37 -1.18
N TYR A 44 9.54 -7.39 -1.19
CA TYR A 44 8.74 -7.49 -2.41
C TYR A 44 8.96 -6.29 -3.32
N PHE A 45 8.79 -5.06 -2.81
CA PHE A 45 8.97 -3.87 -3.63
C PHE A 45 10.42 -3.72 -4.10
N THR A 46 11.40 -4.10 -3.28
CA THR A 46 12.80 -4.09 -3.67
C THR A 46 13.07 -5.07 -4.82
N LYS A 47 12.57 -6.31 -4.73
CA LYS A 47 12.76 -7.33 -5.77
C LYS A 47 12.06 -6.99 -7.09
N TYR A 48 10.79 -6.61 -7.05
CA TYR A 48 9.95 -6.54 -8.25
C TYR A 48 9.82 -5.14 -8.86
N ILE A 49 10.14 -4.09 -8.10
CA ILE A 49 10.00 -2.70 -8.53
C ILE A 49 11.34 -1.98 -8.50
N GLY A 50 12.16 -2.28 -7.50
CA GLY A 50 13.44 -1.67 -7.26
C GLY A 50 13.33 -0.40 -6.42
N SER A 51 14.32 -0.20 -5.55
CA SER A 51 14.40 0.94 -4.65
C SER A 51 14.83 2.21 -5.38
N ALA A 52 14.20 3.33 -5.05
CA ALA A 52 14.61 4.68 -5.47
C ALA A 52 15.43 5.38 -4.38
N SER A 53 15.22 5.02 -3.11
CA SER A 53 16.03 5.44 -1.98
C SER A 53 16.61 4.22 -1.26
N LYS A 54 17.69 4.44 -0.50
CA LYS A 54 18.01 3.51 0.60
C LYS A 54 16.89 3.57 1.66
N LEU A 55 16.77 2.53 2.46
CA LEU A 55 15.94 2.56 3.66
C LEU A 55 16.43 3.70 4.56
N LYS A 56 15.54 4.61 4.93
CA LYS A 56 15.82 5.74 5.80
C LYS A 56 15.28 5.44 7.18
N VAL A 57 16.17 5.27 8.15
CA VAL A 57 15.78 5.22 9.57
C VAL A 57 15.60 6.65 10.07
N ILE A 58 14.39 6.98 10.50
CA ILE A 58 14.00 8.29 11.01
C ILE A 58 14.21 8.34 12.52
N ARG A 59 13.80 7.29 13.23
CA ARG A 59 13.89 7.16 14.68
C ARG A 59 14.27 5.74 15.06
N ASN A 60 15.14 5.60 16.05
CA ASN A 60 15.41 4.31 16.68
C ASN A 60 14.52 4.12 17.92
N SER A 61 14.39 2.88 18.37
CA SER A 61 13.63 2.55 19.57
C SER A 61 14.23 3.26 20.78
N TYR A 62 13.38 3.64 21.74
CA TYR A 62 13.86 4.33 22.95
C TYR A 62 14.81 3.41 23.73
N GLY A 63 16.07 3.85 23.91
CA GLY A 63 17.11 3.09 24.61
C GLY A 63 17.89 2.08 23.76
N ASP A 64 17.55 1.89 22.47
CA ASP A 64 18.27 1.00 21.56
C ASP A 64 18.52 1.68 20.21
N THR A 65 19.75 2.12 19.97
CA THR A 65 20.18 2.80 18.74
C THR A 65 20.34 1.86 17.54
N THR A 66 20.20 0.55 17.74
CA THR A 66 20.37 -0.48 16.70
C THR A 66 19.04 -0.99 16.16
N LYS A 67 17.92 -0.69 16.83
CA LYS A 67 16.58 -1.11 16.43
C LYS A 67 15.81 0.08 15.81
N PRO A 68 15.68 0.16 14.48
CA PRO A 68 14.82 1.14 13.83
C PRO A 68 13.41 1.03 14.41
N CYS A 69 12.83 2.17 14.75
CA CYS A 69 11.45 2.27 15.18
C CYS A 69 10.60 3.02 14.17
N GLU A 70 11.15 4.06 13.55
CA GLU A 70 10.47 4.78 12.47
C GLU A 70 11.34 4.73 11.23
N MET A 71 10.79 4.24 10.13
CA MET A 71 11.52 4.12 8.88
C MET A 71 10.67 4.40 7.64
N GLU A 72 11.33 4.86 6.59
CA GLU A 72 10.72 5.17 5.29
C GLU A 72 11.58 4.60 4.15
N GLN A 73 10.93 4.05 3.12
CA GLN A 73 11.58 3.69 1.86
C GLN A 73 10.73 4.07 0.66
N ARG A 74 11.39 4.62 -0.37
CA ARG A 74 10.76 5.00 -1.65
C ARG A 74 11.22 4.07 -2.76
N PHE A 75 10.27 3.65 -3.59
CA PHE A 75 10.49 2.74 -4.71
C PHE A 75 10.40 3.47 -6.05
N LYS A 76 11.00 2.89 -7.10
CA LYS A 76 11.15 3.52 -8.43
C LYS A 76 9.83 3.94 -9.07
N ASN A 77 8.73 3.29 -8.73
CA ASN A 77 7.40 3.60 -9.25
C ASN A 77 6.62 4.64 -8.41
N GLY A 78 7.24 5.21 -7.36
CA GLY A 78 6.62 6.18 -6.48
C GLY A 78 5.91 5.59 -5.26
N ILE A 79 5.88 4.27 -5.08
CA ILE A 79 5.39 3.66 -3.83
C ILE A 79 6.27 4.14 -2.67
N VAL A 80 5.63 4.46 -1.55
CA VAL A 80 6.28 4.85 -0.30
C VAL A 80 5.84 3.91 0.80
N TYR A 81 6.80 3.24 1.43
CA TYR A 81 6.62 2.48 2.65
C TYR A 81 7.03 3.34 3.84
N HIS A 82 6.21 3.35 4.88
CA HIS A 82 6.50 4.00 6.15
C HIS A 82 6.04 3.09 7.29
N GLU A 83 6.90 2.88 8.28
CA GLU A 83 6.60 2.09 9.47
C GLU A 83 6.97 2.90 10.72
N THR A 84 6.13 2.81 11.74
CA THR A 84 6.39 3.30 13.08
C THR A 84 6.12 2.19 14.09
N CYS A 85 7.10 1.90 14.94
CA CYS A 85 6.99 0.92 16.00
C CYS A 85 6.32 1.52 17.25
N SER A 86 5.62 0.66 17.98
CA SER A 86 5.10 0.93 19.32
C SER A 86 5.41 -0.26 20.24
N ASP A 87 5.15 -0.11 21.54
CA ASP A 87 5.37 -1.21 22.51
C ASP A 87 4.48 -2.44 22.23
N SER A 88 3.36 -2.24 21.52
CA SER A 88 2.36 -3.27 21.26
C SER A 88 2.39 -3.82 19.83
N GLY A 89 3.19 -3.22 18.92
CA GLY A 89 3.24 -3.65 17.53
C GLY A 89 3.91 -2.64 16.60
N SER A 90 3.49 -2.63 15.34
CA SER A 90 3.99 -1.68 14.34
C SER A 90 2.86 -1.18 13.46
N ASP A 91 2.80 0.14 13.33
CA ASP A 91 1.90 0.86 12.45
C ASP A 91 2.59 1.07 11.11
N VAL A 92 2.03 0.52 10.06
CA VAL A 92 2.58 0.62 8.70
C VAL A 92 1.61 1.37 7.81
N LYS A 93 2.18 2.22 6.96
CA LYS A 93 1.51 2.93 5.88
C LYS A 93 2.23 2.73 4.56
N ILE A 94 1.51 2.23 3.57
CA ILE A 94 2.01 2.06 2.20
C ILE A 94 1.17 2.93 1.26
N THR A 95 1.80 3.89 0.59
CA THR A 95 1.13 4.80 -0.35
C THR A 95 1.32 4.32 -1.79
N PHE A 96 0.21 4.22 -2.53
CA PHE A 96 0.15 3.74 -3.91
C PHE A 96 -0.39 4.83 -4.87
N PRO A 97 0.48 5.71 -5.41
CA PRO A 97 0.03 6.92 -6.13
C PRO A 97 -0.61 6.69 -7.51
N SER A 98 -0.50 5.51 -8.11
CA SER A 98 -1.05 5.23 -9.45
C SER A 98 -1.68 3.85 -9.56
N TYR A 99 -2.10 3.30 -8.44
CA TYR A 99 -2.77 2.00 -8.35
C TYR A 99 -4.21 2.20 -7.91
N CYS A 100 -5.05 1.23 -8.22
CA CYS A 100 -6.44 1.19 -7.77
C CYS A 100 -6.57 0.23 -6.59
N LYS A 101 -7.70 0.36 -5.90
CA LYS A 101 -8.07 -0.51 -4.77
C LYS A 101 -7.88 -1.99 -5.09
N GLU A 102 -8.25 -2.44 -6.30
CA GLU A 102 -8.20 -3.85 -6.70
C GLU A 102 -6.78 -4.42 -6.69
N GLU A 103 -5.77 -3.61 -6.98
CA GLU A 103 -4.37 -4.05 -6.93
C GLU A 103 -3.86 -4.12 -5.49
N ILE A 104 -4.35 -3.26 -4.61
CA ILE A 104 -4.02 -3.29 -3.19
C ILE A 104 -4.70 -4.47 -2.50
N VAL A 105 -5.94 -4.81 -2.88
CA VAL A 105 -6.61 -6.03 -2.44
C VAL A 105 -5.77 -7.27 -2.81
N LYS A 106 -5.25 -7.36 -4.04
CA LYS A 106 -4.38 -8.49 -4.43
C LYS A 106 -3.08 -8.53 -3.61
N PHE A 107 -2.49 -7.37 -3.36
CA PHE A 107 -1.30 -7.27 -2.51
C PHE A 107 -1.58 -7.82 -1.12
N VAL A 108 -2.69 -7.42 -0.50
CA VAL A 108 -3.11 -7.94 0.80
C VAL A 108 -3.37 -9.44 0.72
N ASP A 109 -4.06 -9.91 -0.33
CA ASP A 109 -4.35 -11.33 -0.52
C ASP A 109 -3.07 -12.18 -0.67
N TRP A 110 -1.97 -11.63 -1.17
CA TRP A 110 -0.70 -12.36 -1.31
C TRP A 110 0.07 -12.53 0.00
N PHE A 111 -0.02 -11.56 0.92
CA PHE A 111 0.86 -11.50 2.09
C PHE A 111 0.15 -11.66 3.43
N PHE A 112 -1.16 -11.40 3.50
CA PHE A 112 -1.91 -11.38 4.75
C PHE A 112 -3.10 -12.34 4.78
N LEU A 113 -3.48 -12.91 3.63
CA LEU A 113 -4.63 -13.81 3.56
C LEU A 113 -4.40 -15.05 4.42
N ASN A 114 -5.34 -15.33 5.32
CA ASN A 114 -5.31 -16.44 6.26
C ASN A 114 -6.75 -16.83 6.63
N GLU A 115 -6.91 -17.90 7.41
CA GLU A 115 -8.23 -18.45 7.77
C GLU A 115 -8.90 -17.75 8.97
N PHE A 116 -8.17 -16.92 9.70
CA PHE A 116 -8.61 -16.23 10.93
C PHE A 116 -9.05 -14.79 10.70
N SER A 117 -8.93 -14.30 9.47
CA SER A 117 -9.22 -12.91 9.10
C SER A 117 -10.14 -12.84 7.90
N ILE A 118 -10.91 -11.76 7.81
CA ILE A 118 -11.98 -11.61 6.82
C ILE A 118 -12.00 -10.21 6.23
N TRP A 119 -12.26 -10.15 4.92
CA TRP A 119 -12.58 -8.90 4.25
C TRP A 119 -14.00 -8.44 4.57
N ASN A 120 -14.18 -7.14 4.80
CA ASN A 120 -15.52 -6.58 4.74
C ASN A 120 -16.09 -6.61 3.30
N LYS A 121 -17.40 -6.39 3.17
CA LYS A 121 -18.11 -6.47 1.89
C LYS A 121 -17.54 -5.54 0.80
N SER A 122 -17.03 -4.36 1.18
CA SER A 122 -16.46 -3.38 0.25
C SER A 122 -15.00 -3.61 -0.11
N LYS A 123 -14.36 -4.63 0.49
CA LYS A 123 -12.91 -4.88 0.42
C LYS A 123 -12.08 -3.64 0.76
N THR A 124 -12.42 -3.00 1.86
CA THR A 124 -11.71 -1.83 2.40
C THR A 124 -11.09 -2.12 3.76
N THR A 125 -11.57 -3.12 4.48
CA THR A 125 -10.96 -3.56 5.75
C THR A 125 -10.76 -5.08 5.73
N TYR A 126 -9.61 -5.53 6.22
CA TYR A 126 -9.28 -6.94 6.45
C TYR A 126 -8.73 -7.08 7.87
N SER A 127 -9.40 -7.86 8.69
CA SER A 127 -9.11 -7.95 10.13
C SER A 127 -9.46 -9.34 10.66
N PRO A 128 -9.03 -9.70 11.89
CA PRO A 128 -9.52 -10.90 12.56
C PRO A 128 -11.05 -11.01 12.54
N ILE A 129 -11.55 -12.25 12.52
CA ILE A 129 -12.98 -12.56 12.51
C ILE A 129 -13.65 -12.08 13.81
N GLU A 130 -12.96 -12.27 14.94
CA GLU A 130 -13.40 -11.77 16.24
C GLU A 130 -12.69 -10.44 16.54
N ASP A 131 -13.46 -9.43 16.94
CA ASP A 131 -12.93 -8.11 17.24
C ASP A 131 -12.09 -8.14 18.53
N GLY A 132 -10.87 -7.60 18.48
CA GLY A 132 -9.92 -7.61 19.58
C GLY A 132 -8.97 -8.81 19.62
N ASP A 133 -9.09 -9.76 18.68
CA ASP A 133 -8.15 -10.87 18.56
C ASP A 133 -6.76 -10.40 18.07
N ALA A 134 -5.75 -11.17 18.46
CA ALA A 134 -4.38 -11.02 17.96
C ALA A 134 -4.36 -11.19 16.44
N GLY A 135 -3.61 -10.34 15.76
CA GLY A 135 -3.50 -10.36 14.31
C GLY A 135 -3.27 -8.99 13.70
N CYS A 136 -3.50 -8.92 12.40
CA CYS A 136 -3.30 -7.71 11.62
C CYS A 136 -4.65 -7.07 11.25
N TYR A 137 -4.77 -5.78 11.55
CA TYR A 137 -5.92 -4.95 11.21
C TYR A 137 -5.52 -4.02 10.06
N LEU A 138 -6.04 -4.29 8.87
CA LEU A 138 -5.69 -3.59 7.63
C LEU A 138 -6.85 -2.75 7.13
N GLU A 139 -6.55 -1.55 6.63
CA GLU A 139 -7.50 -0.62 6.05
C GLU A 139 -6.96 0.01 4.76
N ILE A 140 -7.75 -0.08 3.68
CA ILE A 140 -7.48 0.60 2.41
C ILE A 140 -8.27 1.90 2.36
N LYS A 141 -7.55 3.01 2.28
CA LYS A 141 -8.11 4.37 2.20
C LYS A 141 -7.72 5.06 0.90
N GLN A 142 -8.40 6.16 0.60
CA GLN A 142 -8.09 7.03 -0.53
C GLN A 142 -7.96 8.47 -0.07
N ASP A 143 -6.90 9.16 -0.49
CA ASP A 143 -6.67 10.56 -0.16
C ASP A 143 -7.47 11.52 -1.06
N LYS A 144 -7.42 12.82 -0.76
CA LYS A 144 -8.08 13.86 -1.56
C LYS A 144 -7.53 13.96 -2.99
N SER A 145 -6.29 13.51 -3.20
CA SER A 145 -5.62 13.44 -4.50
C SER A 145 -5.95 12.15 -5.26
N LYS A 146 -6.86 11.32 -4.74
CA LYS A 146 -7.28 10.02 -5.28
C LYS A 146 -6.20 8.94 -5.26
N HIS A 147 -5.12 9.12 -4.51
CA HIS A 147 -4.15 8.06 -4.26
C HIS A 147 -4.70 7.10 -3.20
N TYR A 148 -4.52 5.82 -3.43
CA TYR A 148 -4.84 4.83 -2.42
C TYR A 148 -3.66 4.59 -1.51
N PHE A 149 -3.95 4.24 -0.26
CA PHE A 149 -2.95 3.80 0.70
C PHE A 149 -3.51 2.67 1.56
N LEU A 150 -2.62 1.77 1.97
CA LEU A 150 -2.87 0.71 2.93
C LEU A 150 -2.29 1.17 4.27
N GLU A 151 -3.11 1.20 5.30
CA GLU A 151 -2.69 1.36 6.69
C GLU A 151 -2.96 0.06 7.42
N TYR A 152 -2.00 -0.40 8.23
CA TYR A 152 -2.24 -1.56 9.06
C TYR A 152 -1.43 -1.56 10.33
N TYR A 153 -1.96 -2.28 11.31
CA TYR A 153 -1.31 -2.57 12.57
C TYR A 153 -1.36 -4.08 12.79
N CYS A 154 -0.23 -4.69 13.12
CA CYS A 154 -0.15 -6.07 13.56
C CYS A 154 0.28 -6.10 15.03
N GLY A 155 -0.53 -6.72 15.88
CA GLY A 155 -0.27 -6.85 17.31
C GLY A 155 -0.66 -8.22 17.83
N CYS A 156 -0.10 -8.58 18.99
CA CYS A 156 -0.37 -9.81 19.74
C CYS A 156 -1.09 -9.51 21.04
#